data_AF-A0AAW0T9R6-F1
#
_entry.id   AF-A0AAW0T9R6-F1
#
_cell.length_a   1.000
_cell.length_b   1.000
_cell.length_c   1.000
_cell.angle_alpha   90.00
_cell.angle_beta   90.00
_cell.angle_gamma   90.00
#
_symmetry.space_group_name_H-M   'P 1'
#
loop_
_entity.id
_entity.type
_entity.pdbx_description
1 polymer ?
#
loop_
_entity_poly.entity_id
_entity_poly.type
_entity_poly.pdbx_seq_one_letter_code
_entity_poly.pdbx_strand_id
1 'polypeptide(L)'
;MNKNKKLNQEKHSEEEEEEEEEEEAVEGRGMKALGEERALLCRVLEGVPECQDREYLQQCLRQNVVPEFGVLRRLCAGASRTPAVGTVLAIRGLAHHLHPHLYLSYLSLDYYWASALCHAGDVEQSLAILLHLHRHTHPHRHAHPLRSKKVCDITQLVLYRIVEEEEEEQVAKAVDFVDSIVTELGSLVPALSLWSATFTSPLFRVQQVSEWLVERHPGLVKLLGRRVEGLVERAAWGGDQSLLQRILHLALLHNLSLHYPSATSALLQLQCGCPGGGGGGGGGGV
;
A
#
# COMPACT_ATOMS: atom_id res chain seq x y z
N MET A 1 51.73 -22.32 -52.55
CA MET A 1 50.41 -22.73 -52.00
C MET A 1 50.35 -22.79 -50.46
N ASN A 2 51.33 -22.28 -49.69
CA ASN A 2 51.35 -22.39 -48.22
C ASN A 2 50.92 -21.13 -47.43
N LYS A 3 50.62 -20.00 -48.08
CA LYS A 3 50.23 -18.77 -47.36
C LYS A 3 48.76 -18.76 -46.91
N ASN A 4 47.85 -19.33 -47.70
CA ASN A 4 46.43 -19.37 -47.34
C ASN A 4 46.11 -20.36 -46.19
N LYS A 5 46.95 -21.38 -45.99
CA LYS A 5 46.75 -22.35 -44.90
C LYS A 5 47.11 -21.77 -43.53
N LYS A 6 48.09 -20.84 -43.50
CA LYS A 6 48.54 -20.19 -42.27
C LYS A 6 47.57 -19.10 -41.82
N LEU A 7 47.03 -18.33 -42.77
CA LEU A 7 46.04 -17.28 -42.49
C LEU A 7 44.70 -17.84 -41.99
N ASN A 8 44.29 -19.02 -42.45
CA ASN A 8 43.08 -19.70 -41.95
C ASN A 8 43.30 -20.36 -40.58
N GLN A 9 44.55 -20.63 -40.18
CA GLN A 9 44.84 -21.14 -38.84
C GLN A 9 44.87 -20.01 -37.80
N GLU A 10 45.46 -18.87 -38.14
CA GLU A 10 45.49 -17.69 -37.25
C GLU A 10 44.09 -17.10 -37.01
N LYS A 11 43.21 -17.09 -38.03
CA LYS A 11 41.82 -16.65 -37.84
C LYS A 11 40.99 -17.61 -36.98
N HIS A 12 41.24 -18.91 -37.09
CA HIS A 12 40.48 -19.90 -36.32
C HIS A 12 40.92 -19.92 -34.85
N SER A 13 42.19 -19.60 -34.55
CA SER A 13 42.66 -19.44 -33.18
C SER A 13 42.19 -18.13 -32.53
N GLU A 14 42.07 -17.03 -33.29
CA GLU A 14 41.52 -15.77 -32.77
C GLU A 14 40.01 -15.87 -32.49
N GLU A 15 39.24 -16.57 -33.34
CA GLU A 15 37.81 -16.82 -33.09
C GLU A 15 37.58 -17.77 -31.88
N GLU A 16 38.45 -18.76 -31.66
CA GLU A 16 38.37 -19.67 -30.49
C GLU A 16 38.73 -18.95 -29.17
N GLU A 17 39.70 -18.03 -29.17
CA GLU A 17 40.05 -17.23 -27.99
C GLU A 17 38.94 -16.21 -27.62
N GLU A 18 38.26 -15.60 -28.60
CA GLU A 18 37.12 -14.70 -28.33
C GLU A 18 35.89 -15.46 -27.79
N GLU A 19 35.62 -16.69 -28.25
CA GLU A 19 34.54 -17.53 -27.72
C GLU A 19 34.80 -18.00 -26.27
N GLU A 20 36.05 -18.36 -25.92
CA GLU A 20 36.42 -18.72 -24.54
C GLU A 20 36.33 -17.54 -23.58
N GLU A 21 36.72 -16.32 -23.99
CA GLU A 21 36.56 -15.11 -23.17
C GLU A 21 35.07 -14.73 -22.94
N GLU A 22 34.20 -14.99 -23.93
CA GLU A 22 32.75 -14.78 -23.77
C GLU A 22 32.10 -15.81 -22.84
N GLU A 23 32.47 -17.09 -22.93
CA GLU A 23 31.98 -18.13 -22.02
C GLU A 23 32.42 -17.88 -20.57
N GLU A 24 33.69 -17.53 -20.33
CA GLU A 24 34.17 -17.17 -18.97
C GLU A 24 33.48 -15.90 -18.43
N ALA A 25 33.22 -14.91 -19.29
CA ALA A 25 32.49 -13.71 -18.91
C ALA A 25 31.01 -13.97 -18.59
N VAL A 26 30.39 -14.97 -19.23
CA VAL A 26 29.00 -15.39 -18.98
C VAL A 26 28.92 -16.23 -17.69
N GLU A 27 29.82 -17.19 -17.48
CA GLU A 27 29.90 -17.96 -16.23
C GLU A 27 30.24 -17.09 -15.02
N GLY A 28 31.18 -16.15 -15.17
CA GLY A 28 31.55 -15.18 -14.13
C GLY A 28 30.40 -14.24 -13.75
N ARG A 29 29.49 -13.91 -14.69
CA ARG A 29 28.26 -13.16 -14.41
C ARG A 29 27.21 -14.03 -13.70
N GLY A 30 27.09 -15.31 -14.08
CA GLY A 30 26.17 -16.26 -13.45
C GLY A 30 26.50 -16.54 -11.99
N MET A 31 27.79 -16.72 -11.66
CA MET A 31 28.21 -16.95 -10.27
C MET A 31 28.08 -15.71 -9.37
N LYS A 32 28.31 -14.51 -9.89
CA LYS A 32 28.10 -13.25 -9.14
C LYS A 32 26.63 -13.02 -8.83
N ALA A 33 25.74 -13.26 -9.79
CA ALA A 33 24.29 -13.12 -9.59
C ALA A 33 23.77 -14.06 -8.48
N LEU A 34 24.21 -15.32 -8.46
CA LEU A 34 23.85 -16.28 -7.41
C LEU A 34 24.36 -15.88 -6.01
N GLY A 35 25.50 -15.18 -5.93
CA GLY A 35 26.04 -14.65 -4.67
C GLY A 35 25.22 -13.49 -4.11
N GLU A 36 24.80 -12.56 -4.97
CA GLU A 36 23.98 -11.41 -4.58
C GLU A 36 22.57 -11.81 -4.16
N GLU A 37 21.95 -12.75 -4.88
CA GLU A 37 20.64 -13.30 -4.54
C GLU A 37 20.62 -13.96 -3.16
N ARG A 38 21.64 -14.76 -2.84
CA ARG A 38 21.79 -15.39 -1.52
C ARG A 38 21.97 -14.36 -0.43
N ALA A 39 22.80 -13.34 -0.66
CA ALA A 39 22.99 -12.26 0.30
C ALA A 39 21.68 -11.49 0.58
N LEU A 40 20.90 -11.20 -0.46
CA LEU A 40 19.59 -10.56 -0.31
C LEU A 40 18.61 -11.44 0.45
N LEU A 41 18.53 -12.73 0.13
CA LEU A 41 17.60 -13.64 0.80
C LEU A 41 17.96 -13.88 2.28
N CYS A 42 19.25 -13.92 2.61
CA CYS A 42 19.71 -13.92 4.01
C CYS A 42 19.24 -12.67 4.76
N ARG A 43 19.39 -11.47 4.17
CA ARG A 43 18.88 -10.21 4.77
C ARG A 43 17.37 -10.23 4.96
N VAL A 44 16.62 -10.81 4.03
CA VAL A 44 15.16 -10.97 4.17
C VAL A 44 14.83 -11.88 5.38
N LEU A 45 15.56 -12.98 5.55
CA LEU A 45 15.35 -13.90 6.68
C LEU A 45 15.72 -13.30 8.03
N GLU A 46 16.72 -12.42 8.09
CA GLU A 46 17.10 -11.67 9.29
C GLU A 46 16.04 -10.62 9.65
N GLY A 47 15.47 -9.96 8.65
CA GLY A 47 14.55 -8.84 8.81
C GLY A 47 13.07 -9.21 9.02
N VAL A 48 12.69 -10.49 8.90
CA VAL A 48 11.30 -10.96 9.08
C VAL A 48 11.22 -11.95 10.25
N PRO A 49 10.87 -11.51 11.47
CA PRO A 49 10.57 -12.43 12.56
C PRO A 49 9.23 -13.15 12.28
N GLU A 50 9.23 -14.47 12.48
CA GLU A 50 8.03 -15.32 12.57
C GLU A 50 6.99 -15.17 11.44
N CYS A 51 7.38 -15.47 10.19
CA CYS A 51 6.42 -15.63 9.09
C CYS A 51 6.31 -17.10 8.66
N GLN A 52 5.10 -17.52 8.25
CA GLN A 52 4.84 -18.87 7.73
C GLN A 52 5.71 -19.21 6.50
N ASP A 53 6.11 -18.19 5.75
CA ASP A 53 6.94 -18.31 4.55
C ASP A 53 8.46 -18.43 4.87
N ARG A 54 8.89 -18.32 6.14
CA ARG A 54 10.32 -18.36 6.55
C ARG A 54 10.97 -19.71 6.30
N GLU A 55 10.29 -20.80 6.66
CA GLU A 55 10.79 -22.17 6.46
C GLU A 55 10.93 -22.48 4.96
N TYR A 56 9.97 -22.02 4.15
CA TYR A 56 10.04 -22.11 2.71
C TYR A 56 11.24 -21.35 2.13
N LEU A 57 11.50 -20.11 2.57
CA LEU A 57 12.69 -19.37 2.13
C LEU A 57 14.01 -20.06 2.55
N GLN A 58 14.07 -20.64 3.75
CA GLN A 58 15.23 -21.43 4.18
C GLN A 58 15.43 -22.67 3.32
N GLN A 59 14.33 -23.32 2.91
CA GLN A 59 14.37 -24.44 1.99
C GLN A 59 14.87 -24.01 0.60
N CYS A 60 14.40 -22.87 0.08
CA CYS A 60 14.89 -22.25 -1.15
C CYS A 60 16.41 -22.03 -1.10
N LEU A 61 16.97 -21.53 0.01
CA LEU A 61 18.43 -21.38 0.17
C LEU A 61 19.19 -22.70 0.12
N ARG A 62 18.69 -23.69 0.86
CA ARG A 62 19.35 -25.01 0.97
C ARG A 62 19.32 -25.76 -0.35
N GLN A 63 18.22 -25.65 -1.07
CA GLN A 63 17.99 -26.37 -2.33
C GLN A 63 18.43 -25.57 -3.56
N ASN A 64 18.90 -24.32 -3.37
CA ASN A 64 19.25 -23.39 -4.45
C ASN A 64 18.10 -23.16 -5.45
N VAL A 65 16.88 -23.00 -4.91
CA VAL A 65 15.65 -22.79 -5.67
C VAL A 65 15.20 -21.34 -5.53
N VAL A 66 14.75 -20.76 -6.65
CA VAL A 66 14.21 -19.39 -6.70
C VAL A 66 12.84 -19.33 -6.01
N PRO A 67 12.63 -18.45 -5.02
CA PRO A 67 11.34 -18.28 -4.37
C PRO A 67 10.30 -17.69 -5.34
N GLU A 68 9.05 -18.14 -5.23
CA GLU A 68 7.95 -17.59 -6.02
C GLU A 68 7.68 -16.10 -5.72
N PHE A 69 7.35 -15.32 -6.76
CA PHE A 69 7.00 -13.89 -6.59
C PHE A 69 5.83 -13.67 -5.62
N GLY A 70 4.87 -14.60 -5.58
CA GLY A 70 3.73 -14.55 -4.66
C GLY A 70 4.15 -14.56 -3.19
N VAL A 71 5.20 -15.33 -2.86
CA VAL A 71 5.80 -15.39 -1.52
C VAL A 71 6.48 -14.07 -1.18
N LEU A 72 7.33 -13.56 -2.08
CA LEU A 72 8.02 -12.27 -1.90
C LEU A 72 7.03 -11.13 -1.69
N ARG A 73 5.91 -11.12 -2.42
CA ARG A 73 4.85 -10.13 -2.24
C ARG A 73 4.17 -10.21 -0.87
N ARG A 74 3.89 -11.42 -0.36
CA ARG A 74 3.30 -11.59 0.99
C ARG A 74 4.26 -11.15 2.08
N LEU A 75 5.53 -11.51 1.96
CA LEU A 75 6.58 -11.07 2.88
C LEU A 75 6.72 -9.55 2.90
N CYS A 76 6.75 -8.93 1.72
CA CYS A 76 6.80 -7.48 1.60
C CYS A 76 5.59 -6.81 2.26
N ALA A 77 4.39 -7.39 2.10
CA ALA A 77 3.16 -6.91 2.73
C ALA A 77 3.15 -7.03 4.25
N GLY A 78 3.78 -8.07 4.78
CA GLY A 78 3.96 -8.25 6.23
C GLY A 78 4.98 -7.26 6.78
N ALA A 79 6.15 -7.18 6.15
CA ALA A 79 7.23 -6.29 6.55
C ALA A 79 6.86 -4.80 6.45
N SER A 80 5.96 -4.43 5.54
CA SER A 80 5.53 -3.03 5.38
C SER A 80 4.64 -2.49 6.50
N ARG A 81 4.19 -3.34 7.42
CA ARG A 81 3.37 -2.95 8.58
C ARG A 81 4.22 -2.54 9.79
N THR A 82 5.54 -2.59 9.64
CA THR A 82 6.53 -2.20 10.66
C THR A 82 7.52 -1.23 10.01
N PRO A 83 8.35 -0.50 10.79
CA PRO A 83 9.37 0.40 10.25
C PRO A 83 10.56 -0.33 9.57
N ALA A 84 10.37 -1.57 9.08
CA ALA A 84 11.40 -2.43 8.51
C ALA A 84 11.72 -2.05 7.04
N VAL A 85 12.09 -0.79 6.79
CA VAL A 85 12.36 -0.26 5.44
C VAL A 85 13.46 -1.05 4.74
N GLY A 86 14.54 -1.39 5.45
CA GLY A 86 15.65 -2.19 4.90
C GLY A 86 15.20 -3.57 4.41
N THR A 87 14.34 -4.25 5.16
CA THR A 87 13.76 -5.54 4.78
C THR A 87 12.90 -5.42 3.53
N VAL A 88 12.05 -4.40 3.45
CA VAL A 88 11.22 -4.14 2.27
C VAL A 88 12.07 -3.85 1.04
N LEU A 89 13.14 -3.07 1.18
CA LEU A 89 14.10 -2.82 0.09
C LEU A 89 14.84 -4.09 -0.35
N ALA A 90 15.25 -4.94 0.58
CA ALA A 90 15.86 -6.24 0.25
C ALA A 90 14.90 -7.14 -0.54
N ILE A 91 13.63 -7.22 -0.12
CA ILE A 91 12.60 -7.99 -0.84
C ILE A 91 12.35 -7.40 -2.24
N ARG A 92 12.32 -6.06 -2.36
CA ARG A 92 12.19 -5.37 -3.66
C ARG A 92 13.35 -5.68 -4.59
N GLY A 93 14.57 -5.57 -4.09
CA GLY A 93 15.78 -5.92 -4.85
C GLY A 93 15.72 -7.36 -5.33
N LEU A 94 15.41 -8.28 -4.42
CA LEU A 94 15.29 -9.70 -4.75
C LEU A 94 14.19 -9.97 -5.79
N ALA A 95 13.02 -9.37 -5.65
CA ALA A 95 11.93 -9.51 -6.61
C ALA A 95 12.26 -8.92 -7.99
N HIS A 96 13.01 -7.81 -8.02
CA HIS A 96 13.48 -7.19 -9.25
C HIS A 96 14.47 -8.10 -10.00
N HIS A 97 15.39 -8.74 -9.28
CA HIS A 97 16.41 -9.61 -9.88
C HIS A 97 15.81 -10.94 -10.33
N LEU A 98 15.03 -11.61 -9.48
CA LEU A 98 14.50 -12.95 -9.75
C LEU A 98 13.30 -12.96 -10.69
N HIS A 99 12.49 -11.90 -10.68
CA HIS A 99 11.21 -11.85 -11.40
C HIS A 99 11.00 -10.49 -12.12
N PRO A 100 11.91 -10.05 -12.99
CA PRO A 100 11.91 -8.69 -13.55
C PRO A 100 10.62 -8.35 -14.31
N HIS A 101 10.09 -9.29 -15.09
CA HIS A 101 8.84 -9.10 -15.83
C HIS A 101 7.64 -8.92 -14.91
N LEU A 102 7.57 -9.69 -13.81
CA LEU A 102 6.51 -9.55 -12.83
C LEU A 102 6.70 -8.23 -12.06
N TYR A 103 7.91 -7.90 -11.64
CA TYR A 103 8.21 -6.66 -10.93
C TYR A 103 7.77 -5.41 -11.73
N LEU A 104 8.18 -5.33 -13.01
CA LEU A 104 7.80 -4.24 -13.91
C LEU A 104 6.30 -4.21 -14.18
N SER A 105 5.70 -5.38 -14.43
CA SER A 105 4.27 -5.45 -14.65
C SER A 105 3.51 -5.00 -13.40
N TYR A 106 3.99 -5.30 -12.20
CA TYR A 106 3.17 -5.07 -11.03
C TYR A 106 3.37 -3.69 -10.39
N LEU A 107 4.46 -2.95 -10.65
CA LEU A 107 4.80 -1.70 -9.91
C LEU A 107 4.65 -1.88 -8.36
N SER A 108 4.61 -3.13 -7.86
CA SER A 108 3.70 -3.50 -6.75
C SER A 108 4.32 -3.60 -5.39
N LEU A 109 5.61 -3.41 -5.28
CA LEU A 109 6.22 -3.41 -3.95
C LEU A 109 6.46 -1.97 -3.48
N ASP A 110 6.26 -0.98 -4.36
CA ASP A 110 6.51 0.42 -4.07
C ASP A 110 5.47 1.00 -3.12
N TYR A 111 4.21 0.56 -3.21
CA TYR A 111 3.21 0.94 -2.22
C TYR A 111 3.51 0.32 -0.84
N TYR A 112 4.10 -0.89 -0.77
CA TYR A 112 4.55 -1.47 0.49
C TYR A 112 5.77 -0.72 1.04
N TRP A 113 6.65 -0.24 0.17
CA TRP A 113 7.75 0.63 0.56
C TRP A 113 7.26 1.96 1.12
N ALA A 114 6.30 2.62 0.46
CA ALA A 114 5.68 3.82 0.98
C ALA A 114 5.04 3.59 2.35
N SER A 115 4.32 2.48 2.54
CA SER A 115 3.77 2.09 3.85
C SER A 115 4.85 1.93 4.92
N ALA A 116 5.96 1.26 4.61
CA ALA A 116 7.07 1.06 5.55
C ALA A 116 7.75 2.37 5.93
N LEU A 117 7.92 3.29 4.98
CA LEU A 117 8.47 4.63 5.22
C LEU A 117 7.59 5.44 6.17
N CYS A 118 6.27 5.41 5.97
CA CYS A 118 5.33 6.04 6.89
C CYS A 118 5.46 5.48 8.31
N HIS A 119 5.56 4.15 8.46
CA HIS A 119 5.80 3.52 9.77
C HIS A 119 7.14 3.90 10.40
N ALA A 120 8.15 4.22 9.58
CA ALA A 120 9.45 4.70 10.04
C ALA A 120 9.46 6.21 10.35
N GLY A 121 8.36 6.93 10.13
CA GLY A 121 8.24 8.38 10.35
C GLY A 121 8.61 9.23 9.13
N ASP A 122 9.05 8.63 8.01
CA ASP A 122 9.33 9.36 6.77
C ASP A 122 8.05 9.53 5.93
N VAL A 123 7.16 10.39 6.42
CA VAL A 123 5.85 10.66 5.82
C VAL A 123 6.00 11.35 4.46
N GLU A 124 6.96 12.26 4.33
CA GLU A 124 7.15 13.04 3.11
C GLU A 124 7.55 12.14 1.94
N GLN A 125 8.55 11.27 2.13
CA GLN A 125 8.95 10.33 1.10
C GLN A 125 7.84 9.31 0.81
N SER A 126 7.10 8.87 1.84
CA SER A 126 5.94 7.98 1.67
C SER A 126 4.89 8.59 0.73
N LEU A 127 4.46 9.82 1.00
CA LEU A 127 3.45 10.52 0.20
C LEU A 127 3.95 10.81 -1.23
N ALA A 128 5.24 11.15 -1.40
CA ALA A 128 5.84 11.35 -2.71
C ALA A 128 5.80 10.08 -3.58
N ILE A 129 6.08 8.91 -3.00
CA ILE A 129 5.97 7.62 -3.69
C ILE A 129 4.51 7.34 -4.06
N LEU A 130 3.57 7.53 -3.13
CA LEU A 130 2.15 7.32 -3.40
C LEU A 130 1.64 8.25 -4.51
N LEU A 131 2.07 9.51 -4.54
CA LEU A 131 1.71 10.47 -5.59
C LEU A 131 2.19 9.99 -6.96
N HIS A 132 3.44 9.54 -7.04
CA HIS A 132 3.99 8.95 -8.25
C HIS A 132 3.17 7.74 -8.72
N LEU A 133 2.82 6.83 -7.79
CA LEU A 133 1.99 5.66 -8.08
C LEU A 133 0.60 6.03 -8.56
N HIS A 134 -0.06 7.03 -7.96
CA HIS A 134 -1.35 7.51 -8.42
C HIS A 134 -1.25 8.08 -9.84
N ARG A 135 -0.25 8.92 -10.14
CA ARG A 135 -0.04 9.45 -11.51
C ARG A 135 0.14 8.34 -12.56
N HIS A 136 0.78 7.24 -12.17
CA HIS A 136 1.08 6.11 -13.08
C HIS A 136 -0.05 5.07 -13.13
N THR A 137 -1.00 5.10 -12.19
CA THR A 137 -2.17 4.20 -12.15
C THR A 137 -3.49 4.88 -12.47
N HIS A 138 -3.52 6.22 -12.61
CA HIS A 138 -4.70 6.99 -13.00
C HIS A 138 -5.14 6.61 -14.43
N PRO A 139 -6.45 6.66 -14.76
CA PRO A 139 -7.00 6.03 -15.95
C PRO A 139 -6.81 6.92 -17.18
N HIS A 140 -5.56 7.06 -17.63
CA HIS A 140 -5.28 7.33 -19.03
C HIS A 140 -5.06 5.98 -19.73
N ARG A 141 -6.17 5.45 -20.26
CA ARG A 141 -6.31 4.38 -21.27
C ARG A 141 -5.75 2.97 -21.07
N HIS A 142 -4.79 2.69 -20.18
CA HIS A 142 -4.22 1.33 -20.07
C HIS A 142 -3.93 0.83 -18.63
N ALA A 143 -4.41 1.53 -17.60
CA ALA A 143 -4.18 1.11 -16.21
C ALA A 143 -5.03 -0.11 -15.81
N HIS A 144 -4.39 -1.14 -15.26
CA HIS A 144 -5.06 -2.34 -14.79
C HIS A 144 -5.89 -2.04 -13.51
N PRO A 145 -7.22 -2.29 -13.48
CA PRO A 145 -8.11 -1.88 -12.38
C PRO A 145 -7.67 -2.32 -10.98
N LEU A 146 -7.12 -3.54 -10.86
CA LEU A 146 -6.62 -4.07 -9.59
C LEU A 146 -5.45 -3.25 -9.00
N ARG A 147 -4.65 -2.57 -9.84
CA ARG A 147 -3.51 -1.77 -9.38
C ARG A 147 -3.99 -0.46 -8.76
N SER A 148 -4.92 0.21 -9.42
CA SER A 148 -5.53 1.44 -8.89
C SER A 148 -6.21 1.18 -7.54
N LYS A 149 -6.95 0.07 -7.40
CA LYS A 149 -7.54 -0.32 -6.10
C LYS A 149 -6.47 -0.49 -5.02
N LYS A 150 -5.39 -1.22 -5.30
CA LYS A 150 -4.36 -1.50 -4.29
C LYS A 150 -3.63 -0.23 -3.84
N VAL A 151 -3.34 0.69 -4.77
CA VAL A 151 -2.77 2.00 -4.44
C VAL A 151 -3.72 2.79 -3.55
N CYS A 152 -5.02 2.82 -3.85
CA CYS A 152 -6.03 3.45 -3.00
C CYS A 152 -6.10 2.83 -1.60
N ASP A 153 -6.11 1.49 -1.50
CA ASP A 153 -6.17 0.78 -0.20
C ASP A 153 -4.96 1.14 0.67
N ILE A 154 -3.75 1.18 0.10
CA ILE A 154 -2.53 1.54 0.84
C ILE A 154 -2.49 3.03 1.15
N THR A 155 -2.92 3.89 0.23
CA THR A 155 -3.04 5.33 0.48
C THR A 155 -3.97 5.59 1.65
N GLN A 156 -5.12 4.90 1.71
CA GLN A 156 -6.02 4.98 2.84
C GLN A 156 -5.30 4.59 4.14
N LEU A 157 -4.60 3.45 4.17
CA LEU A 157 -3.87 3.02 5.38
C LEU A 157 -2.84 4.05 5.85
N VAL A 158 -2.05 4.61 4.93
CA VAL A 158 -1.05 5.65 5.24
C VAL A 158 -1.70 6.92 5.78
N LEU A 159 -2.78 7.40 5.15
CA LEU A 159 -3.49 8.60 5.61
C LEU A 159 -4.13 8.40 7.00
N TYR A 160 -4.70 7.23 7.26
CA TYR A 160 -5.21 6.89 8.59
C TYR A 160 -4.09 6.91 9.63
N ARG A 161 -2.92 6.34 9.30
CA ARG A 161 -1.78 6.33 10.22
C ARG A 161 -1.28 7.74 10.54
N ILE A 162 -1.12 8.59 9.53
CA ILE A 162 -0.72 10.00 9.72
C ILE A 162 -1.67 10.71 10.70
N VAL A 163 -2.97 10.45 10.58
CA VAL A 163 -3.98 11.03 11.48
C VAL A 163 -3.92 10.44 12.89
N GLU A 164 -3.62 9.14 13.03
CA GLU A 164 -3.47 8.46 14.33
C GLU A 164 -2.26 8.93 15.13
N GLU A 165 -1.17 9.36 14.47
CA GLU A 165 0.00 9.93 15.15
C GLU A 165 -0.25 11.36 15.67
N GLU A 166 -1.36 11.99 15.25
CA GLU A 166 -1.85 13.27 15.76
C GLU A 166 -0.88 14.46 15.62
N GLU A 167 0.14 14.34 14.76
CA GLU A 167 1.11 15.39 14.47
C GLU A 167 0.60 16.36 13.39
N GLU A 168 0.40 17.62 13.76
CA GLU A 168 -0.21 18.65 12.90
C GLU A 168 0.55 18.86 11.58
N GLU A 169 1.89 18.84 11.61
CA GLU A 169 2.71 18.99 10.41
C GLU A 169 2.48 17.84 9.42
N GLN A 170 2.37 16.61 9.90
CA GLN A 170 2.13 15.45 9.04
C GLN A 170 0.72 15.48 8.44
N VAL A 171 -0.28 15.90 9.22
CA VAL A 171 -1.65 16.08 8.72
C VAL A 171 -1.70 17.16 7.63
N ALA A 172 -0.95 18.25 7.79
CA ALA A 172 -0.84 19.28 6.74
C ALA A 172 -0.22 18.71 5.45
N LYS A 173 0.84 17.91 5.54
CA LYS A 173 1.43 17.21 4.39
C LYS A 173 0.44 16.26 3.71
N ALA A 174 -0.38 15.56 4.50
CA ALA A 174 -1.45 14.70 3.97
C ALA A 174 -2.53 15.49 3.23
N VAL A 175 -2.88 16.68 3.72
CA VAL A 175 -3.80 17.61 3.05
C VAL A 175 -3.22 18.06 1.71
N ASP A 176 -1.97 18.53 1.67
CA ASP A 176 -1.33 18.97 0.43
C ASP A 176 -1.24 17.84 -0.61
N PHE A 177 -0.92 16.63 -0.15
CA PHE A 177 -0.93 15.42 -0.99
C PHE A 177 -2.31 15.16 -1.60
N VAL A 178 -3.37 15.20 -0.79
CA VAL A 178 -4.74 14.99 -1.24
C VAL A 178 -5.15 16.07 -2.24
N ASP A 179 -4.90 17.33 -1.95
CA ASP A 179 -5.21 18.46 -2.83
C ASP A 179 -4.51 18.30 -4.18
N SER A 180 -3.24 17.86 -4.18
CA SER A 180 -2.48 17.57 -5.40
C SER A 180 -3.16 16.48 -6.23
N ILE A 181 -3.60 15.37 -5.61
CA ILE A 181 -4.30 14.30 -6.32
C ILE A 181 -5.64 14.79 -6.89
N VAL A 182 -6.43 15.53 -6.13
CA VAL A 182 -7.73 16.02 -6.60
C VAL A 182 -7.55 17.00 -7.76
N THR A 183 -6.59 17.93 -7.65
CA THR A 183 -6.36 18.95 -8.67
C THR A 183 -5.73 18.40 -9.95
N GLU A 184 -4.72 17.53 -9.84
CA GLU A 184 -4.01 16.99 -10.99
C GLU A 184 -4.77 15.85 -11.67
N LEU A 185 -5.39 14.98 -10.87
CA LEU A 185 -5.98 13.73 -11.35
C LEU A 185 -7.51 13.76 -11.31
N GLY A 186 -8.14 14.67 -10.57
CA GLY A 186 -9.60 14.70 -10.41
C GLY A 186 -10.15 13.56 -9.54
N SER A 187 -9.27 12.80 -8.86
CA SER A 187 -9.67 11.69 -8.00
C SER A 187 -9.97 12.15 -6.59
N LEU A 188 -11.23 11.98 -6.16
CA LEU A 188 -11.67 12.29 -4.80
C LEU A 188 -11.44 11.15 -3.80
N VAL A 189 -10.88 10.02 -4.23
CA VAL A 189 -10.72 8.84 -3.37
C VAL A 189 -9.78 9.11 -2.18
N PRO A 190 -8.57 9.68 -2.36
CA PRO A 190 -7.72 10.02 -1.22
C PRO A 190 -8.33 11.08 -0.30
N ALA A 191 -9.07 12.04 -0.86
CA ALA A 191 -9.81 13.03 -0.07
C ALA A 191 -10.86 12.39 0.83
N LEU A 192 -11.60 11.41 0.32
CA LEU A 192 -12.55 10.64 1.11
C LEU A 192 -11.88 9.81 2.20
N SER A 193 -10.71 9.26 1.93
CA SER A 193 -9.91 8.52 2.92
C SER A 193 -9.43 9.43 4.05
N LEU A 194 -8.84 10.58 3.73
CA LEU A 194 -8.39 11.56 4.73
C LEU A 194 -9.55 12.15 5.52
N TRP A 195 -10.66 12.48 4.84
CA TRP A 195 -11.89 12.91 5.51
C TRP A 195 -12.37 11.86 6.51
N SER A 196 -12.42 10.59 6.11
CA SER A 196 -12.90 9.53 6.99
C SER A 196 -12.02 9.36 8.22
N ALA A 197 -10.70 9.52 8.09
CA ALA A 197 -9.76 9.43 9.21
C ALA A 197 -9.90 10.63 10.16
N THR A 198 -9.86 11.83 9.60
CA THR A 198 -9.93 13.09 10.36
C THR A 198 -11.28 13.29 11.04
N PHE A 199 -12.39 12.92 10.39
CA PHE A 199 -13.73 13.00 10.94
C PHE A 199 -13.93 12.09 12.16
N THR A 200 -13.30 10.91 12.17
CA THR A 200 -13.37 9.98 13.31
C THR A 200 -12.33 10.25 14.39
N SER A 201 -11.41 11.19 14.18
CA SER A 201 -10.39 11.53 15.17
C SER A 201 -11.04 12.01 16.48
N PRO A 202 -10.48 11.67 17.66
CA PRO A 202 -10.90 12.24 18.93
C PRO A 202 -10.47 13.71 19.10
N LEU A 203 -9.47 14.18 18.35
CA LEU A 203 -8.94 15.54 18.48
C LEU A 203 -9.73 16.55 17.67
N PHE A 204 -10.27 17.58 18.34
CA PHE A 204 -11.05 18.63 17.70
C PHE A 204 -10.32 19.35 16.55
N ARG A 205 -9.03 19.68 16.73
CA ARG A 205 -8.21 20.32 15.69
C ARG A 205 -8.09 19.48 14.41
N VAL A 206 -8.00 18.15 14.54
CA VAL A 206 -7.90 17.23 13.40
C VAL A 206 -9.27 17.10 12.74
N GLN A 207 -10.36 17.14 13.52
CA GLN A 207 -11.72 17.11 13.01
C GLN A 207 -12.02 18.31 12.11
N GLN A 208 -11.48 19.50 12.40
CA GLN A 208 -11.66 20.69 11.55
C GLN A 208 -11.15 20.48 10.12
N VAL A 209 -10.13 19.63 9.93
CA VAL A 209 -9.63 19.26 8.60
C VAL A 209 -10.71 18.56 7.78
N SER A 210 -11.56 17.75 8.43
CA SER A 210 -12.65 17.06 7.74
C SER A 210 -13.71 18.03 7.21
N GLU A 211 -14.03 19.09 7.94
CA GLU A 211 -14.96 20.13 7.49
C GLU A 211 -14.35 20.92 6.33
N TRP A 212 -13.09 21.34 6.49
CA TRP A 212 -12.34 22.03 5.45
C TRP A 212 -12.26 21.23 4.14
N LEU A 213 -12.04 19.91 4.21
CA LEU A 213 -12.00 19.04 3.02
C LEU A 213 -13.31 19.05 2.23
N VAL A 214 -14.45 19.11 2.92
CA VAL A 214 -15.79 19.12 2.28
C VAL A 214 -16.05 20.48 1.62
N GLU A 215 -15.66 21.58 2.27
CA GLU A 215 -15.76 22.92 1.70
C GLU A 215 -14.85 23.10 0.49
N ARG A 216 -13.61 22.61 0.60
CA ARG A 216 -12.58 22.70 -0.44
C ARG A 216 -12.95 21.88 -1.68
N HIS A 217 -13.55 20.70 -1.48
CA HIS A 217 -13.89 19.75 -2.53
C HIS A 217 -15.40 19.39 -2.49
N PRO A 218 -16.30 20.24 -3.02
CA PRO A 218 -17.75 20.03 -2.93
C PRO A 218 -18.24 18.71 -3.54
N GLY A 219 -17.50 18.13 -4.48
CA GLY A 219 -17.79 16.80 -5.04
C GLY A 219 -17.73 15.67 -4.01
N LEU A 220 -17.01 15.87 -2.91
CA LEU A 220 -16.84 14.89 -1.84
C LEU A 220 -18.16 14.53 -1.16
N VAL A 221 -19.08 15.48 -1.01
CA VAL A 221 -20.41 15.29 -0.38
C VAL A 221 -21.16 14.12 -1.00
N LYS A 222 -21.08 13.96 -2.33
CA LYS A 222 -21.76 12.86 -3.05
C LYS A 222 -21.21 11.47 -2.65
N LEU A 223 -19.94 11.41 -2.26
CA LEU A 223 -19.27 10.18 -1.83
C LEU A 223 -19.49 9.88 -0.35
N LEU A 224 -19.77 10.91 0.46
CA LEU A 224 -19.97 10.75 1.91
C LEU A 224 -21.16 9.87 2.26
N GLY A 225 -22.26 9.92 1.49
CA GLY A 225 -23.50 9.21 1.84
C GLY A 225 -23.27 7.72 2.18
N ARG A 226 -22.59 6.98 1.29
CA ARG A 226 -22.27 5.56 1.55
C ARG A 226 -21.34 5.35 2.74
N ARG A 227 -20.49 6.33 3.04
CA ARG A 227 -19.51 6.26 4.12
C ARG A 227 -20.14 6.56 5.49
N VAL A 228 -21.12 7.45 5.51
CA VAL A 228 -21.87 7.84 6.71
C VAL A 228 -22.65 6.66 7.28
N GLU A 229 -23.27 5.83 6.45
CA GLU A 229 -24.01 4.64 6.91
C GLU A 229 -23.14 3.70 7.76
N GLY A 230 -21.97 3.31 7.24
CA GLY A 230 -21.02 2.49 7.99
C GLY A 230 -20.33 3.22 9.15
N LEU A 231 -20.41 4.54 9.24
CA LEU A 231 -19.98 5.30 10.42
C LEU A 231 -21.04 5.26 11.52
N VAL A 232 -22.32 5.37 11.18
CA VAL A 232 -23.43 5.27 12.13
C VAL A 232 -23.41 3.91 12.82
N GLU A 233 -23.32 2.82 12.05
CA GLU A 233 -23.29 1.46 12.61
C GLU A 233 -22.13 1.27 13.59
N ARG A 234 -20.92 1.73 13.21
CA ARG A 234 -19.74 1.64 14.07
C ARG A 234 -19.88 2.48 15.34
N ALA A 235 -20.38 3.71 15.21
CA ALA A 235 -20.57 4.60 16.35
C ALA A 235 -21.64 4.06 17.31
N ALA A 236 -22.73 3.51 16.78
CA ALA A 236 -23.78 2.87 17.56
C ALA A 236 -23.25 1.65 18.34
N TRP A 237 -22.51 0.77 17.66
CA TRP A 237 -21.94 -0.43 18.27
C TRP A 237 -20.87 -0.11 19.33
N GLY A 238 -20.07 0.94 19.09
CA GLY A 238 -19.05 1.41 20.03
C GLY A 238 -19.59 2.32 21.15
N GLY A 239 -20.87 2.71 21.11
CA GLY A 239 -21.44 3.67 22.07
C GLY A 239 -20.90 5.10 21.94
N ASP A 240 -20.36 5.47 20.79
CA ASP A 240 -19.74 6.78 20.55
C ASP A 240 -20.80 7.85 20.22
N GLN A 241 -21.36 8.45 21.28
CA GLN A 241 -22.34 9.53 21.16
C GLN A 241 -21.78 10.77 20.46
N SER A 242 -20.49 11.09 20.65
CA SER A 242 -19.84 12.26 20.05
C SER A 242 -19.75 12.12 18.53
N LEU A 243 -19.38 10.94 18.03
CA LEU A 243 -19.37 10.66 16.60
C LEU A 243 -20.78 10.69 16.01
N LEU A 244 -21.79 10.13 16.70
CA LEU A 244 -23.19 10.21 16.24
C LEU A 244 -23.70 11.66 16.14
N GLN A 245 -23.38 12.51 17.12
CA GLN A 245 -23.74 13.93 17.08
C GLN A 245 -23.08 14.65 15.90
N ARG A 246 -21.80 14.37 15.63
CA ARG A 246 -21.10 14.92 14.46
C ARG A 246 -21.70 14.44 13.14
N ILE A 247 -22.09 13.17 13.05
CA ILE A 247 -22.77 12.63 11.86
C ILE A 247 -24.10 13.34 11.63
N LEU A 248 -24.89 13.58 12.68
CA LEU A 248 -26.13 14.35 12.58
C LEU A 248 -25.88 15.78 12.10
N HIS A 249 -24.87 16.45 12.64
CA HIS A 249 -24.50 17.79 12.21
C HIS A 249 -24.12 17.83 10.73
N LEU A 250 -23.25 16.91 10.30
CA LEU A 250 -22.86 16.75 8.89
C LEU A 250 -24.08 16.50 7.99
N ALA A 251 -24.99 15.64 8.42
CA ALA A 251 -26.18 15.29 7.64
C ALA A 251 -27.14 16.47 7.47
N LEU A 252 -27.28 17.31 8.49
CA LEU A 252 -28.05 18.55 8.42
C LEU A 252 -27.39 19.60 7.54
N LEU A 253 -26.07 19.82 7.70
CA LEU A 253 -25.32 20.82 6.92
C LEU A 253 -25.31 20.53 5.42
N HIS A 254 -25.14 19.26 5.04
CA HIS A 254 -24.96 18.86 3.64
C HIS A 254 -26.17 18.17 3.01
N ASN A 255 -27.34 18.28 3.64
CA ASN A 255 -28.60 17.67 3.16
C ASN A 255 -28.49 16.16 2.90
N LEU A 256 -27.75 15.43 3.74
CA LEU A 256 -27.65 13.96 3.69
C LEU A 256 -28.83 13.31 4.42
N SER A 257 -30.05 13.74 4.08
CA SER A 257 -31.30 13.44 4.81
C SER A 257 -31.60 11.95 4.95
N LEU A 258 -31.11 11.12 4.03
CA LEU A 258 -31.26 9.66 4.07
C LEU A 258 -30.61 9.02 5.31
N HIS A 259 -29.59 9.64 5.90
CA HIS A 259 -28.86 9.08 7.05
C HIS A 259 -29.32 9.65 8.40
N TYR A 260 -30.10 10.74 8.38
CA TYR A 260 -30.58 11.41 9.59
C TYR A 260 -31.44 10.50 10.50
N PRO A 261 -32.38 9.69 9.99
CA PRO A 261 -33.18 8.81 10.84
C PRO A 261 -32.34 7.74 11.56
N SER A 262 -31.39 7.12 10.85
CA SER A 262 -30.54 6.06 11.40
C SER A 262 -29.62 6.58 12.50
N ALA A 263 -28.94 7.71 12.25
CA ALA A 263 -28.08 8.36 13.25
C ALA A 263 -28.86 8.83 14.48
N THR A 264 -30.08 9.39 14.28
CA THR A 264 -30.94 9.85 15.39
C THR A 264 -31.42 8.67 16.22
N SER A 265 -31.86 7.58 15.58
CA SER A 265 -32.32 6.37 16.28
C SER A 265 -31.21 5.76 17.11
N ALA A 266 -30.00 5.62 16.56
CA ALA A 266 -28.83 5.13 17.28
C ALA A 266 -28.49 5.99 18.51
N LEU A 267 -28.50 7.33 18.35
CA LEU A 267 -28.21 8.24 19.46
C LEU A 267 -29.25 8.14 20.58
N LEU A 268 -30.54 8.07 20.24
CA LEU A 268 -31.62 7.90 21.21
C LEU A 268 -31.52 6.57 21.95
N GLN A 269 -31.19 5.47 21.26
CA GLN A 269 -31.00 4.16 21.90
C GLN A 269 -29.88 4.21 22.95
N LEU A 270 -28.76 4.85 22.63
CA LEU A 270 -27.65 5.03 23.58
C LEU A 270 -28.03 5.91 24.77
N GLN A 271 -28.77 6.99 24.56
CA GLN A 271 -29.19 7.90 25.64
C GLN A 271 -30.25 7.28 26.55
N CYS A 272 -31.14 6.46 26.01
CA CYS A 272 -32.19 5.77 26.77
C CYS A 272 -31.72 4.47 27.44
N GLY A 273 -30.46 4.06 27.23
CA GLY A 273 -29.91 2.81 27.78
C GLY A 273 -30.56 1.54 27.20
N CYS A 274 -31.16 1.62 26.02
CA CYS A 274 -31.75 0.47 25.36
C CYS A 274 -30.63 -0.35 24.69
N PRO A 275 -30.37 -1.61 25.09
CA PRO A 275 -29.41 -2.44 24.39
C PRO A 275 -29.88 -2.62 22.94
N GLY A 276 -29.05 -2.21 21.98
CA GLY A 276 -29.38 -2.20 20.56
C GLY A 276 -29.84 -3.58 20.09
N GLY A 277 -31.05 -3.64 19.53
CA GLY A 277 -31.62 -4.83 18.89
C GLY A 277 -30.88 -5.17 17.59
N GLY A 278 -29.64 -5.67 17.71
CA GLY A 278 -28.95 -6.36 16.63
C GLY A 278 -29.46 -7.79 16.54
N GLY A 279 -30.36 -8.06 15.61
CA GLY A 279 -30.83 -9.41 15.32
C GLY A 279 -29.75 -10.27 14.67
N GLY A 280 -29.55 -11.48 15.20
CA GLY A 280 -29.42 -12.70 14.40
C GLY A 280 -28.07 -13.44 14.39
N GLY A 281 -28.05 -14.60 15.06
CA GLY A 281 -27.18 -15.75 14.76
C GLY A 281 -26.75 -16.51 16.02
N GLY A 282 -27.21 -17.72 16.35
CA GLY A 282 -28.10 -18.65 15.67
C GLY A 282 -28.52 -19.74 16.67
N GLY A 283 -29.75 -20.22 16.54
CA GLY A 283 -30.24 -21.39 17.26
C GLY A 283 -29.94 -22.69 16.51
N GLY A 284 -29.74 -23.73 17.30
CA GLY A 284 -29.68 -25.14 16.92
C GLY A 284 -29.01 -25.86 18.09
N GLY A 285 -29.66 -26.64 18.94
CA GLY A 285 -30.87 -27.41 18.77
C GLY A 285 -30.52 -28.85 19.11
N VAL A 286 -30.84 -29.24 20.35
CA VAL A 286 -30.63 -30.55 21.02
C VAL A 286 -29.19 -30.87 21.45
#